data_AF-A0A0X3TGQ1-F1
#
_entry.id   AF-A0A0X3TGQ1-F1
#
_cell.length_a   1.000
_cell.length_b   1.000
_cell.length_c   1.000
_cell.angle_alpha   90.00
_cell.angle_beta   90.00
_cell.angle_gamma   90.00
#
_symmetry.space_group_name_H-M   'P 1'
#
loop_
_entity.id
_entity.type
_entity.pdbx_description
1 polymer ?
#
loop_
_entity_poly.entity_id
_entity_poly.type
_entity_poly.pdbx_seq_one_letter_code
_entity_poly.pdbx_strand_id
1 'polypeptide(L)' 'MSVSIRIDDAFYQEAKSQAKAELRSIPNQVEYWARIGKIALENPELSIEAIQALLVARHQEAEPFEFREGV' A
#
# COMPACT_ATOMS: atom_id res chain seq x y z
N MET A 1 -6.33 17.57 5.52
CA MET A 1 -5.67 18.70 4.83
C MET A 1 -5.27 18.19 3.46
N SER A 2 -5.73 18.79 2.37
CA SER A 2 -5.38 18.36 1.01
C SER A 2 -4.34 19.30 0.41
N VAL A 3 -3.33 18.73 -0.25
CA VAL A 3 -2.30 19.47 -0.99
C VAL A 3 -2.45 19.08 -2.46
N SER A 4 -2.54 20.08 -3.34
CA SER A 4 -2.61 19.84 -4.78
C SER A 4 -1.22 19.55 -5.33
N ILE A 5 -1.08 18.45 -6.06
CA ILE A 5 0.18 18.02 -6.69
C ILE A 5 -0.10 17.86 -8.19
N ARG A 6 0.78 18.42 -9.04
CA ARG A 6 0.70 18.21 -10.49
C ARG A 6 1.33 16.87 -10.84
N ILE A 7 0.63 16.08 -11.63
CA ILE A 7 1.09 14.82 -12.20
C ILE A 7 0.77 14.80 -13.69
N ASP A 8 1.51 13.98 -14.44
CA ASP A 8 1.30 13.80 -15.87
C ASP A 8 -0.09 13.16 -16.15
N ASP A 9 -0.72 13.54 -17.27
CA ASP A 9 -2.05 13.06 -17.61
C ASP A 9 -2.06 11.54 -17.87
N ALA A 10 -1.02 10.99 -18.51
CA ALA A 10 -0.94 9.54 -18.75
C ALA A 10 -0.89 8.77 -17.42
N PHE A 11 -0.05 9.24 -16.48
CA PHE A 11 0.03 8.66 -15.14
C PHE A 11 -1.29 8.78 -14.38
N TYR A 12 -1.99 9.90 -14.51
CA TYR A 12 -3.33 10.07 -13.93
C TYR A 12 -4.34 9.06 -14.50
N GLN A 13 -4.35 8.83 -15.82
CA GLN A 13 -5.24 7.84 -16.43
C GLN A 13 -4.93 6.40 -15.96
N GLU A 14 -3.65 6.05 -15.81
CA GLU A 14 -3.23 4.76 -15.24
C GLU A 14 -3.74 4.59 -13.80
N ALA A 15 -3.50 5.59 -12.95
CA ALA A 15 -3.98 5.59 -11.57
C ALA A 15 -5.50 5.49 -11.50
N LYS A 16 -6.22 6.20 -12.39
CA LYS A 16 -7.70 6.14 -12.47
C LYS A 16 -8.20 4.75 -12.85
N SER A 17 -7.56 4.09 -13.81
CA SER A 17 -7.92 2.73 -14.22
C SER A 17 -7.72 1.74 -13.07
N GLN A 18 -6.56 1.78 -12.42
CA GLN A 18 -6.27 0.86 -11.31
C GLN A 18 -7.09 1.14 -10.06
N ALA A 19 -7.33 2.41 -9.73
CA ALA A 19 -8.20 2.78 -8.63
C ALA A 19 -9.60 2.17 -8.79
N LYS A 20 -10.13 2.16 -10.01
CA LYS A 20 -11.43 1.53 -10.31
C LYS A 20 -11.39 0.01 -10.14
N ALA A 21 -10.32 -0.65 -10.58
CA ALA A 21 -10.15 -2.09 -10.45
C ALA A 21 -10.00 -2.55 -8.99
N GLU A 22 -9.29 -1.76 -8.17
CA GLU A 22 -8.97 -2.08 -6.78
C GLU A 22 -9.94 -1.44 -5.76
N LEU A 23 -11.05 -0.86 -6.22
CA LEU A 23 -12.07 -0.20 -5.40
C LEU A 23 -11.50 0.90 -4.48
N ARG A 24 -10.54 1.69 -4.99
CA ARG A 24 -9.95 2.85 -4.31
C ARG A 24 -10.36 4.15 -4.98
N SER A 25 -10.22 5.26 -4.26
CA SER A 25 -10.23 6.58 -4.88
C SER A 25 -8.93 6.78 -5.67
N ILE A 26 -8.96 7.63 -6.70
CA ILE A 26 -7.77 7.98 -7.49
C ILE A 26 -6.61 8.49 -6.61
N PRO A 27 -6.81 9.47 -5.70
CA PRO A 27 -5.72 9.91 -4.84
C PRO A 27 -5.20 8.80 -3.92
N ASN A 28 -6.06 7.92 -3.41
CA ASN A 28 -5.63 6.79 -2.57
C ASN A 28 -4.78 5.78 -3.36
N GLN A 29 -5.07 5.56 -4.64
CA GLN A 29 -4.26 4.69 -5.49
C GLN A 29 -2.84 5.28 -5.69
N VAL A 30 -2.74 6.58 -5.93
CA VAL A 30 -1.44 7.26 -6.06
C VAL A 30 -0.67 7.21 -4.74
N GLU A 31 -1.33 7.46 -3.61
CA GLU A 31 -0.72 7.36 -2.28
C GLU A 31 -0.24 5.93 -1.99
N TYR A 32 -1.02 4.92 -2.38
CA TYR A 32 -0.67 3.52 -2.23
C TYR A 32 0.63 3.16 -2.99
N TRP A 33 0.73 3.53 -4.27
CA TRP A 33 1.97 3.33 -5.04
C TRP A 33 3.15 4.09 -4.46
N ALA A 34 2.95 5.34 -4.04
CA ALA A 34 4.01 6.15 -3.43
C ALA A 34 4.53 5.52 -2.12
N ARG A 35 3.63 4.98 -1.28
CA ARG A 35 3.99 4.28 -0.04
C ARG A 35 4.78 3.01 -0.32
N ILE A 36 4.33 2.18 -1.27
CA ILE A 36 5.07 0.97 -1.66
C ILE A 36 6.46 1.33 -2.19
N GLY A 37 6.54 2.30 -3.10
CA GLY A 37 7.81 2.75 -3.68
C GLY A 37 8.78 3.25 -2.60
N LYS A 38 8.31 4.03 -1.63
CA LYS A 38 9.12 4.48 -0.50
C LYS A 38 9.68 3.30 0.30
N ILE A 39 8.83 2.34 0.69
CA ILE A 39 9.26 1.18 1.50
C ILE A 39 10.26 0.31 0.73
N ALA A 40 10.01 0.09 -0.57
CA ALA A 40 10.89 -0.70 -1.43
C ALA A 40 12.27 -0.04 -1.62
N LEU A 41 12.33 1.29 -1.68
CA LEU A 41 13.60 2.03 -1.75
C LEU A 41 14.37 1.97 -0.44
N GLU A 42 13.67 2.00 0.71
CA GLU A 42 14.28 1.92 2.05
C GLU A 42 14.70 0.50 2.43
N ASN A 43 14.06 -0.52 1.85
CA ASN A 43 14.29 -1.95 2.15
C ASN A 43 14.36 -2.75 0.84
N PRO A 44 15.46 -2.64 0.06
CA PRO A 44 15.59 -3.25 -1.27
C PRO A 44 15.50 -4.78 -1.28
N GLU A 45 15.72 -5.41 -0.14
CA GLU A 45 15.61 -6.86 0.07
C GLU A 45 14.16 -7.35 0.17
N LEU A 46 13.21 -6.46 0.46
CA LEU A 46 11.81 -6.81 0.56
C LEU A 46 11.18 -6.83 -0.83
N SER A 47 10.52 -7.94 -1.16
CA SER A 47 9.70 -8.00 -2.37
C SER A 47 8.48 -7.10 -2.25
N ILE A 48 7.95 -6.66 -3.39
CA ILE A 48 6.75 -5.82 -3.42
C ILE A 48 5.56 -6.56 -2.79
N GLU A 49 5.44 -7.87 -3.01
CA GLU A 49 4.40 -8.72 -2.42
C GLU A 49 4.50 -8.75 -0.89
N ALA A 50 5.72 -8.86 -0.34
CA ALA A 50 5.94 -8.81 1.10
C ALA A 50 5.51 -7.45 1.68
N ILE A 51 5.85 -6.35 1.01
CA ILE A 51 5.44 -5.00 1.43
C ILE A 51 3.91 -4.88 1.43
N GLN A 52 3.22 -5.36 0.39
CA GLN A 52 1.77 -5.35 0.32
C GLN A 52 1.13 -6.15 1.47
N ALA A 53 1.63 -7.36 1.72
CA ALA A 53 1.15 -8.21 2.81
C ALA A 53 1.31 -7.53 4.18
N LEU A 54 2.46 -6.91 4.43
CA LEU A 54 2.73 -6.18 5.67
C LEU A 54 1.81 -4.96 5.85
N LEU A 55 1.51 -4.23 4.76
CA LEU A 55 0.57 -3.12 4.82
C LEU A 55 -0.85 -3.59 5.15
N VAL A 56 -1.30 -4.70 4.56
CA VAL A 56 -2.59 -5.31 4.90
C VAL A 56 -2.60 -5.77 6.36
N ALA A 57 -1.57 -6.49 6.79
CA ALA A 57 -1.45 -6.99 8.17
C ALA A 57 -1.51 -5.87 9.21
N ARG A 58 -0.93 -4.69 8.92
CA ARG A 58 -1.01 -3.52 9.82
C ARG A 58 -2.41 -2.95 9.98
N HIS A 59 -3.31 -3.19 9.03
CA HIS A 59 -4.67 -2.68 9.04
C HIS A 59 -5.71 -3.73 9.44
N GLN A 60 -5.30 -5.00 9.50
CA GLN A 60 -6.12 -6.07 10.06
C GLN A 60 -6.09 -6.00 11.59
N GLU A 61 -7.16 -6.48 12.21
CA GLU A 61 -7.18 -6.67 13.67
C GLU A 61 -6.15 -7.75 14.03
N ALA A 62 -5.28 -7.42 14.98
CA ALA A 62 -4.32 -8.37 15.50
C ALA A 62 -5.00 -9.25 16.54
N GLU A 63 -4.99 -10.56 16.32
CA GLU A 63 -5.39 -11.51 17.34
C GLU A 63 -4.33 -11.53 18.46
N PRO A 64 -4.75 -11.54 19.75
CA PRO A 64 -3.82 -11.73 20.86
C PRO A 64 -3.03 -13.01 20.67
N PHE A 65 -1.70 -12.89 20.70
CA PHE A 65 -0.84 -14.06 20.65
C PHE A 65 -0.93 -14.82 21.98
N GLU A 66 -1.59 -15.97 21.99
CA GLU A 66 -1.55 -16.91 23.11
C GLU A 66 -0.35 -17.84 22.95
N PHE A 67 0.69 -17.60 23.76
CA PHE A 67 1.82 -18.52 23.84
C PHE A 67 1.37 -19.82 24.52
N ARG A 68 1.15 -20.86 23.72
CA ARG A 68 0.92 -22.21 24.26
C ARG A 68 2.26 -22.79 24.70
N GLU A 69 2.54 -22.72 26.00
CA GLU A 69 3.61 -23.52 26.59
C GLU A 69 3.25 -25.01 26.48
N GLY A 70 4.00 -25.73 25.64
CA GLY A 70 4.20 -27.18 25.76
C GLY A 70 3.05 -28.11 25.34
N VAL A 71 3.36 -28.98 24.38
CA VAL A 71 3.20 -30.43 24.55
C VAL A 71 4.56 -31.06 24.27
#